data_AF-A0A7L4PKU0-F1
#
_entry.id   AF-A0A7L4PKU0-F1
#
_cell.length_a   1.000
_cell.length_b   1.000
_cell.length_c   1.000
_cell.angle_alpha   90.00
_cell.angle_beta   90.00
_cell.angle_gamma   90.00
#
_symmetry.space_group_name_H-M   'P 1'
#
loop_
_entity.id
_entity.type
_entity.pdbx_description
1 polymer ?
#
loop_
_entity_poly.entity_id
_entity_poly.type
_entity_poly.pdbx_seq_one_letter_code
_entity_poly.pdbx_strand_id
1 'polypeptide(L)'
;MMVVNIDQRDLEDRLSRLLLQLAEMQDGIWEAWEAKSDGLPPGMEEHLRKVMDDISFWIDQCTTTDQCTPVLLRRMEVHRARLARLMELIDGG
;
A
#
# COMPACT_ATOMS: atom_id res chain seq x y z
N MET A 1 24.54 -26.16 -3.06
CA MET A 1 23.29 -25.49 -2.65
C MET A 1 23.58 -24.00 -2.66
N MET A 2 23.25 -23.30 -3.76
CA MET A 2 23.46 -21.85 -3.84
C MET A 2 22.39 -21.19 -2.99
N VAL A 3 22.78 -20.66 -1.84
CA VAL A 3 21.95 -19.70 -1.10
C VAL A 3 21.89 -18.47 -2.00
N VAL A 4 20.71 -18.17 -2.56
CA VAL A 4 20.48 -16.92 -3.28
C VAL A 4 20.63 -15.82 -2.22
N ASN A 5 21.83 -15.26 -2.13
CA ASN A 5 22.10 -14.09 -1.32
C ASN A 5 21.45 -12.94 -2.10
N ILE A 6 20.16 -12.71 -1.86
CA ILE A 6 19.50 -11.52 -2.39
C ILE A 6 20.25 -10.35 -1.77
N ASP A 7 20.85 -9.51 -2.61
CA ASP A 7 21.61 -8.36 -2.16
C ASP A 7 20.70 -7.49 -1.29
N GLN A 8 21.17 -7.14 -0.09
CA GLN A 8 20.38 -6.34 0.84
C GLN A 8 20.01 -4.98 0.22
N ARG A 9 20.88 -4.45 -0.65
CA ARG A 9 20.61 -3.24 -1.41
C ARG A 9 19.47 -3.42 -2.41
N ASP A 10 19.39 -4.57 -3.08
CA ASP A 10 18.28 -4.88 -3.99
C ASP A 10 16.95 -5.01 -3.24
N LEU A 11 16.98 -5.53 -2.00
CA LEU A 11 15.79 -5.60 -1.14
C LEU A 11 15.34 -4.22 -0.67
N GLU A 12 16.28 -3.37 -0.27
CA GLU A 12 16.00 -1.98 0.14
C GLU A 12 15.43 -1.17 -1.04
N ASP A 13 16.05 -1.24 -2.22
CA ASP A 13 15.56 -0.58 -3.44
C ASP A 13 14.15 -1.04 -3.82
N ARG A 14 13.85 -2.35 -3.69
CA ARG A 14 12.52 -2.90 -3.95
C ARG A 14 11.51 -2.41 -2.93
N LEU A 15 11.88 -2.35 -1.66
CA LEU A 15 11.02 -1.82 -0.59
C LEU A 15 10.72 -0.34 -0.83
N SER A 16 11.73 0.49 -1.13
CA SER A 16 11.54 1.91 -1.42
C SER A 16 10.62 2.15 -2.62
N ARG A 17 10.80 1.40 -3.72
CA ARG A 17 9.89 1.48 -4.88
C ARG A 17 8.46 1.10 -4.52
N LEU A 18 8.29 0.07 -3.69
CA LEU A 18 6.98 -0.40 -3.28
C LEU A 18 6.28 0.60 -2.34
N LEU A 19 7.02 1.23 -1.44
CA LEU A 19 6.50 2.32 -0.59
C LEU A 19 6.04 3.52 -1.44
N LEU A 20 6.82 3.90 -2.46
CA LEU A 20 6.43 4.96 -3.39
C LEU A 20 5.13 4.60 -4.13
N GLN A 21 5.04 3.38 -4.66
CA GLN A 21 3.82 2.90 -5.33
C GLN A 21 2.60 2.92 -4.40
N LEU A 22 2.78 2.56 -3.12
CA LEU A 22 1.69 2.61 -2.15
C LEU A 22 1.21 4.04 -1.93
N ALA A 23 2.13 5.00 -1.76
CA ALA A 23 1.79 6.41 -1.59
C ALA A 23 1.05 6.97 -2.83
N GLU A 24 1.55 6.69 -4.04
CA GLU A 24 0.90 7.10 -5.29
C GLU A 24 -0.52 6.50 -5.43
N MET A 25 -0.70 5.22 -5.05
CA MET A 25 -2.01 4.58 -5.09
C MET A 25 -2.97 5.16 -4.03
N GLN A 26 -2.46 5.52 -2.85
CA GLN A 26 -3.24 6.18 -1.80
C GLN A 26 -3.79 7.52 -2.30
N ASP A 27 -2.93 8.36 -2.88
CA ASP A 27 -3.32 9.66 -3.43
C ASP A 27 -4.36 9.49 -4.54
N GLY A 28 -4.12 8.60 -5.50
CA GLY A 28 -5.05 8.34 -6.60
C GLY A 28 -6.41 7.80 -6.15
N ILE A 29 -6.43 6.97 -5.10
CA ILE A 29 -7.68 6.49 -4.48
C ILE A 29 -8.45 7.62 -3.81
N TRP A 30 -7.74 8.53 -3.13
CA TRP A 30 -8.36 9.69 -2.48
C TRP A 30 -8.96 10.65 -3.52
N GLU A 31 -8.21 10.96 -4.58
CA GLU A 31 -8.69 11.79 -5.69
C GLU A 31 -9.91 11.16 -6.39
N ALA A 32 -9.86 9.85 -6.67
CA ALA A 32 -10.96 9.13 -7.30
C ALA A 32 -12.21 9.06 -6.38
N TRP A 33 -12.00 8.94 -5.07
CA TRP A 33 -13.08 9.00 -4.08
C TRP A 33 -13.70 10.39 -4.01
N GLU A 34 -12.91 11.46 -3.90
CA GLU A 34 -13.40 12.85 -3.89
C GLU A 34 -14.20 13.17 -5.16
N ALA A 35 -13.77 12.66 -6.32
CA ALA A 35 -14.46 12.86 -7.59
C ALA A 35 -15.81 12.11 -7.69
N LYS A 36 -16.01 11.04 -6.91
CA LYS A 36 -17.19 10.14 -7.01
C LYS A 36 -17.99 10.02 -5.71
N SER A 37 -17.73 10.85 -4.70
CA SER A 37 -18.26 10.71 -3.35
C SER A 37 -19.79 10.63 -3.29
N ASP A 38 -20.49 11.34 -4.19
CA ASP A 38 -21.96 11.38 -4.27
C ASP A 38 -22.62 10.08 -4.81
N GLY A 39 -21.84 9.14 -5.37
CA GLY A 39 -22.34 7.89 -5.95
C GLY A 39 -21.91 6.61 -5.25
N LEU A 40 -21.11 6.71 -4.20
CA LEU A 40 -20.50 5.54 -3.55
C LEU A 40 -21.38 4.92 -2.45
N PRO A 41 -21.22 3.62 -2.18
CA PRO A 41 -22.00 2.94 -1.14
C PRO A 41 -21.81 3.58 0.24
N PRO A 42 -22.87 3.67 1.06
CA PRO A 42 -22.75 4.14 2.44
C PRO A 42 -21.79 3.22 3.22
N GLY A 43 -20.86 3.83 3.96
CA GLY A 43 -19.80 3.13 4.71
C GLY A 43 -18.51 2.87 3.91
N MET A 44 -18.49 3.16 2.60
CA MET A 44 -17.28 3.06 1.78
C MET A 44 -16.18 4.03 2.23
N GLU A 45 -16.54 5.26 2.62
CA GLU A 45 -15.61 6.26 3.16
C GLU A 45 -14.91 5.79 4.43
N GLU A 46 -15.66 5.20 5.37
CA GLU A 46 -15.08 4.66 6.60
C GLU A 46 -14.15 3.49 6.33
N HIS A 47 -14.54 2.61 5.39
CA HIS A 47 -13.70 1.51 4.95
C HIS A 47 -12.40 2.01 4.30
N LEU A 48 -12.50 3.00 3.41
CA LEU A 48 -11.36 3.64 2.75
C LEU A 48 -10.41 4.24 3.77
N ARG A 49 -10.91 5.10 4.65
CA ARG A 49 -10.11 5.74 5.70
C ARG A 49 -9.39 4.71 6.57
N LYS A 50 -10.06 3.63 6.97
CA LYS A 50 -9.42 2.57 7.76
C LYS A 50 -8.28 1.88 7.00
N VAL A 51 -8.47 1.58 5.71
CA VAL A 51 -7.42 0.96 4.90
C VAL A 51 -6.25 1.93 4.68
N MET A 52 -6.53 3.21 4.50
CA MET A 52 -5.51 4.26 4.36
C MET A 52 -4.71 4.43 5.65
N ASP A 53 -5.38 4.51 6.80
CA ASP A 53 -4.73 4.61 8.12
C ASP A 53 -3.83 3.41 8.40
N ASP A 54 -4.31 2.18 8.10
CA ASP A 54 -3.52 0.96 8.23
C ASP A 54 -2.25 1.04 7.36
N ILE A 55 -2.36 1.54 6.13
CA ILE A 55 -1.23 1.61 5.19
C ILE A 55 -0.23 2.67 5.62
N SER A 56 -0.70 3.87 5.99
CA SER A 56 0.15 4.94 6.52
C SER A 56 0.90 4.49 7.77
N PHE A 57 0.22 3.80 8.69
CA PHE A 57 0.88 3.19 9.86
C PHE A 57 2.01 2.24 9.44
N TRP A 58 1.76 1.35 8.47
CA TRP A 58 2.79 0.40 8.04
C TRP A 58 3.92 1.04 7.22
N ILE A 59 3.65 2.09 6.46
CA ILE A 59 4.69 2.90 5.80
C ILE A 59 5.59 3.53 6.85
N ASP A 60 5.02 4.14 7.90
CA ASP A 60 5.78 4.69 9.02
C ASP A 60 6.61 3.61 9.72
N GLN A 61 6.06 2.41 9.91
CA GLN A 61 6.81 1.27 10.44
C GLN A 61 7.98 0.85 9.52
N CYS A 62 7.85 0.98 8.20
CA CYS A 62 8.97 0.69 7.30
C CYS A 62 10.12 1.71 7.42
N THR A 63 9.85 2.91 7.94
CA THR A 63 10.86 3.96 8.16
C THR A 63 11.41 4.00 9.58
N THR A 64 10.77 3.32 10.53
CA THR A 64 11.08 3.41 11.97
C THR A 64 11.39 2.08 12.65
N THR A 65 11.09 0.93 12.02
CA THR A 65 11.28 -0.39 12.66
C THR A 65 12.64 -1.01 12.37
N ASP A 66 13.09 -1.84 13.31
CA ASP A 66 14.21 -2.75 13.22
C ASP A 66 13.86 -4.09 12.54
N GLN A 67 12.69 -4.19 11.89
CA GLN A 67 12.27 -5.42 11.22
C GLN A 67 13.10 -5.69 9.97
N CYS A 68 13.39 -6.98 9.74
CA CYS A 68 14.10 -7.43 8.54
C CYS A 68 13.36 -7.03 7.25
N THR A 69 14.10 -6.40 6.32
CA THR A 69 13.62 -5.89 5.02
C THR A 69 12.71 -6.85 4.24
N PRO A 70 12.96 -8.18 4.17
CA PRO A 70 12.06 -9.11 3.48
C PRO A 70 10.65 -9.20 4.08
N VAL A 71 10.51 -9.06 5.40
CA VAL A 71 9.21 -9.11 6.10
C VAL A 71 8.40 -7.85 5.78
N LEU A 72 9.06 -6.68 5.82
CA LEU A 72 8.47 -5.41 5.44
C LEU A 72 8.00 -5.45 3.98
N LEU A 73 8.85 -5.94 3.08
CA LEU A 73 8.56 -6.05 1.65
C LEU A 73 7.34 -6.93 1.39
N ARG A 74 7.26 -8.11 2.03
CA ARG A 74 6.10 -8.99 1.91
C ARG A 74 4.81 -8.35 2.45
N ARG A 75 4.91 -7.60 3.54
CA ARG A 75 3.76 -6.90 4.13
C ARG A 75 3.28 -5.78 3.20
N MET A 76 4.20 -5.00 2.63
CA MET A 76 3.89 -3.95 1.67
C MET A 76 3.24 -4.49 0.39
N GLU A 77 3.64 -5.68 -0.09
CA GLU A 77 2.99 -6.34 -1.24
C GLU A 77 1.50 -6.64 -0.96
N VAL A 78 1.17 -7.06 0.27
CA VAL A 78 -0.20 -7.30 0.69
C VAL A 78 -1.02 -6.01 0.70
N HIS A 79 -0.44 -4.92 1.21
CA HIS A 79 -1.09 -3.61 1.20
C HIS A 79 -1.33 -3.09 -0.22
N ARG A 80 -0.37 -3.30 -1.13
CA ARG A 80 -0.53 -2.92 -2.54
C ARG A 80 -1.70 -3.65 -3.20
N ALA A 81 -1.83 -4.95 -2.94
CA ALA A 81 -2.96 -5.74 -3.44
C ALA A 81 -4.30 -5.37 -2.79
N ARG A 82 -4.30 -4.75 -1.60
CA ARG A 82 -5.52 -4.20 -0.98
C ARG A 82 -5.92 -2.88 -1.64
N LEU A 83 -4.98 -1.97 -1.88
CA LEU A 83 -5.25 -0.71 -2.59
C LEU A 83 -5.72 -0.97 -4.02
N ALA A 84 -5.10 -1.90 -4.75
CA ALA A 84 -5.52 -2.24 -6.11
C ALA A 84 -7.01 -2.62 -6.17
N ARG A 85 -7.46 -3.44 -5.23
CA ARG A 85 -8.88 -3.84 -5.12
C ARG A 85 -9.81 -2.68 -4.75
N LEU A 86 -9.36 -1.77 -3.89
CA LEU A 86 -10.14 -0.56 -3.59
C LEU A 86 -10.28 0.34 -4.81
N MET A 87 -9.21 0.50 -5.58
CA MET A 87 -9.22 1.30 -6.81
C MET A 87 -10.19 0.70 -7.84
N GLU A 88 -10.18 -0.62 -8.05
CA GLU A 88 -11.17 -1.31 -8.90
C GLU A 88 -12.62 -1.07 -8.44
N LEU A 89 -12.86 -1.07 -7.12
CA LEU A 89 -14.19 -0.81 -6.55
C LEU A 89 -14.65 0.64 -6.74
N ILE A 90 -13.73 1.60 -6.68
CA ILE A 90 -14.02 3.03 -6.89
C ILE A 90 -14.17 3.33 -8.39
N ASP A 91 -13.40 2.66 -9.25
CA ASP A 91 -13.50 2.80 -10.69
C ASP A 91 -14.74 2.15 -11.29
N GLY A 92 -15.33 1.19 -10.57
CA GLY A 92 -16.68 0.72 -10.83
C GLY A 92 -16.77 -0.53 -11.70
N GLY A 93 -15.69 -1.33 -11.81
CA GLY A 93 -15.69 -2.63 -12.50
C GLY A 93 -15.89 -2.58 -14.02
#